data_AF-A0A7W0FJQ4-F1
#
_entry.id   AF-A0A7W0FJQ4-F1
#
_cell.length_a   1.000
_cell.length_b   1.000
_cell.length_c   1.000
_cell.angle_alpha   90.00
_cell.angle_beta   90.00
_cell.angle_gamma   90.00
#
_symmetry.space_group_name_H-M   'P 1'
#
loop_
_entity.id
_entity.type
_entity.pdbx_description
1 polymer ?
#
loop_
_entity_poly.entity_id
_entity_poly.type
_entity_poly.pdbx_seq_one_letter_code
_entity_poly.pdbx_strand_id
1 'polypeptide(L)'
;MMELTMFQCDYCGAQFLEHQTTCPKCGALMKVVASVTRTTSAAFTDKLRAICIKYDGTPNLYLDDSISPQRLATARERFNVPSDEVVVMLYDDTLFGNNRLGFAICSDGLYWHNDWSVPSRRRFLAWPAFAERTIVLENRNVSLGRGDQIGMAGMGDKEARAQVVALLNEIKASQQGL
;
A
#
# COMPACT_ATOMS: atom_id res chain seq x y z
N MET A 1 -19.58 -34.99 -16.29
CA MET A 1 -18.32 -34.23 -16.12
C MET A 1 -18.68 -32.97 -15.35
N MET A 2 -18.19 -32.81 -14.11
CA MET A 2 -18.38 -31.56 -13.36
C MET A 2 -17.36 -30.56 -13.89
N GLU A 3 -17.81 -29.42 -14.43
CA GLU A 3 -16.94 -28.31 -14.80
C GLU A 3 -16.31 -27.73 -13.53
N LEU A 4 -14.99 -27.88 -13.39
CA LEU A 4 -14.23 -27.26 -12.32
C LEU A 4 -14.11 -25.76 -12.64
N THR A 5 -14.82 -24.93 -11.89
CA THR A 5 -14.65 -23.47 -11.98
C THR A 5 -13.33 -23.09 -11.32
N MET A 6 -12.38 -22.60 -12.11
CA MET A 6 -11.07 -22.17 -11.61
C MET A 6 -11.14 -20.70 -11.22
N PHE A 7 -10.85 -20.39 -9.96
CA PHE A 7 -10.79 -19.02 -9.47
C PHE A 7 -9.35 -18.51 -9.54
N GLN A 8 -9.17 -17.31 -10.11
CA GLN A 8 -7.88 -16.63 -10.14
C GLN A 8 -7.93 -15.39 -9.26
N CYS A 9 -6.94 -15.24 -8.39
CA CYS A 9 -6.78 -14.03 -7.59
C CYS A 9 -6.28 -12.89 -8.47
N ASP A 10 -7.07 -11.82 -8.58
CA ASP A 10 -6.73 -10.59 -9.32
C ASP A 10 -5.43 -9.91 -8.82
N TYR A 11 -5.06 -10.17 -7.56
CA TYR A 11 -3.92 -9.49 -6.91
C TYR A 11 -2.60 -10.23 -7.07
N CYS A 12 -2.59 -11.57 -6.97
CA CYS A 12 -1.35 -12.37 -7.00
C CYS A 12 -1.32 -13.47 -8.06
N GLY A 13 -2.38 -13.61 -8.87
CA GLY A 13 -2.49 -14.59 -9.94
C GLY A 13 -2.61 -16.05 -9.46
N ALA A 14 -2.80 -16.30 -8.17
CA ALA A 14 -3.01 -17.66 -7.66
C ALA A 14 -4.30 -18.25 -8.24
N GLN A 15 -4.20 -19.48 -8.74
CA GLN A 15 -5.34 -20.27 -9.18
C GLN A 15 -5.70 -21.29 -8.11
N PHE A 16 -6.99 -21.46 -7.85
CA PHE A 16 -7.48 -22.44 -6.90
C PHE A 16 -8.90 -22.88 -7.27
N LEU A 17 -9.25 -24.08 -6.81
CA LEU A 17 -10.47 -24.79 -7.22
C LEU A 17 -11.66 -24.57 -6.28
N GLU A 18 -11.41 -23.96 -5.11
CA GLU A 18 -12.42 -23.76 -4.08
C GLU A 18 -12.74 -22.27 -3.92
N HIS A 19 -14.03 -21.95 -3.81
CA HIS A 19 -14.44 -20.57 -3.52
C HIS A 19 -14.02 -20.19 -2.09
N GLN A 20 -12.99 -19.35 -1.96
CA GLN A 20 -12.52 -18.83 -0.68
C GLN A 20 -12.77 -17.33 -0.59
N THR A 21 -13.10 -16.81 0.60
CA THR A 21 -13.28 -15.37 0.86
C THR A 21 -11.96 -14.59 0.81
N THR A 22 -10.84 -15.29 1.02
CA THR A 22 -9.50 -14.74 0.89
C THR A 22 -8.65 -15.66 0.04
N CYS A 23 -7.74 -15.09 -0.73
CA CYS A 23 -6.81 -15.84 -1.54
C CYS A 23 -5.87 -16.64 -0.62
N PRO A 24 -5.79 -17.97 -0.73
CA PRO A 24 -4.96 -18.79 0.15
C PRO A 24 -3.46 -18.50 0.01
N LYS A 25 -3.04 -17.91 -1.12
CA LYS A 25 -1.64 -17.56 -1.39
C LYS A 25 -1.23 -16.21 -0.82
N CYS A 26 -2.10 -15.19 -0.89
CA CYS A 26 -1.74 -13.81 -0.54
C CYS A 26 -2.64 -13.14 0.51
N GLY A 27 -3.76 -13.77 0.86
CA GLY A 27 -4.75 -13.23 1.80
C GLY A 27 -5.61 -12.10 1.24
N ALA A 28 -5.51 -11.78 -0.06
CA ALA A 28 -6.38 -10.78 -0.68
C ALA A 28 -7.83 -11.24 -0.66
N LEU A 29 -8.78 -10.34 -0.36
CA LEU A 29 -10.20 -10.64 -0.41
C LEU A 29 -10.58 -11.00 -1.86
N MET A 30 -11.12 -12.20 -2.04
CA MET A 30 -11.68 -12.64 -3.31
C MET A 30 -13.10 -12.09 -3.39
N LYS A 31 -13.45 -11.40 -4.48
CA LYS A 31 -14.75 -10.76 -4.64
C LYS A 31 -15.90 -11.77 -4.50
N VAL A 32 -16.48 -11.86 -3.32
CA VAL A 32 -17.93 -12.07 -3.21
C VAL A 32 -18.53 -10.72 -3.56
N VAL A 33 -19.30 -10.68 -4.65
CA VAL A 33 -19.98 -9.46 -5.13
C VAL A 33 -21.11 -9.14 -4.17
N ALA A 34 -20.76 -8.52 -3.06
CA ALA A 34 -21.62 -7.67 -2.29
C ALA A 34 -20.67 -6.65 -1.69
N SER A 35 -20.55 -5.51 -2.37
CA SER A 35 -20.19 -4.21 -1.76
C SER A 35 -19.55 -4.36 -0.38
N VAL A 36 -18.23 -4.59 -0.33
CA VAL A 36 -17.49 -3.93 0.74
C VAL A 36 -17.72 -2.48 0.40
N THR A 37 -18.66 -1.86 1.09
CA THR A 37 -18.93 -0.44 0.99
C THR A 37 -17.56 0.20 1.17
N ARG A 38 -17.02 0.78 0.10
CA ARG A 38 -15.79 1.59 0.10
C ARG A 38 -16.09 2.81 0.96
N THR A 39 -16.14 2.59 2.26
CA THR A 39 -16.60 3.55 3.24
C THR A 39 -15.54 3.62 4.31
N THR A 40 -14.31 3.90 3.89
CA THR A 40 -13.51 4.77 4.73
C THR A 40 -14.24 6.11 4.76
N SER A 41 -14.70 6.47 5.95
CA SER A 41 -15.40 7.73 6.15
C SER A 41 -14.46 8.88 5.82
N ALA A 42 -15.00 10.00 5.33
CA ALA A 42 -14.24 11.22 5.15
C ALA A 42 -13.41 11.56 6.39
N ALA A 43 -13.96 11.32 7.58
CA ALA A 43 -13.28 11.50 8.87
C ALA A 43 -12.00 10.65 9.01
N PHE A 44 -11.96 9.43 8.49
CA PHE A 44 -10.74 8.63 8.51
C PHE A 44 -9.71 9.14 7.49
N THR A 45 -10.16 9.53 6.29
CA THR A 45 -9.27 10.16 5.29
C THR A 45 -8.67 11.46 5.82
N ASP A 46 -9.44 12.27 6.53
CA ASP A 46 -8.96 13.49 7.20
C ASP A 46 -7.92 13.16 8.27
N LYS A 47 -8.14 12.09 9.04
CA LYS A 47 -7.18 11.59 10.03
C LYS A 47 -5.88 11.12 9.38
N LEU A 48 -5.97 10.37 8.27
CA LEU A 48 -4.79 9.95 7.50
C LEU A 48 -4.01 11.17 7.02
N ARG A 49 -4.69 12.17 6.46
CA ARG A 49 -4.08 13.42 6.00
C ARG A 49 -3.40 14.16 7.14
N ALA A 50 -4.05 14.28 8.30
CA ALA A 50 -3.48 14.91 9.49
C ALA A 50 -2.19 14.23 9.97
N ILE A 51 -2.09 12.91 9.84
CA ILE A 51 -0.84 12.17 10.11
C ILE A 51 0.19 12.48 9.02
N CYS A 52 -0.17 12.38 7.75
CA CYS A 52 0.73 12.61 6.62
C CYS A 52 1.34 14.02 6.63
N ILE A 53 0.59 15.05 7.03
CA ILE A 53 1.08 16.44 7.18
C ILE A 53 2.31 16.53 8.08
N LYS A 54 2.39 15.71 9.14
CA LYS A 54 3.54 15.73 10.07
C LYS A 54 4.85 15.30 9.38
N TYR A 55 4.76 14.64 8.23
CA TYR A 55 5.87 14.04 7.50
C TYR A 55 6.13 14.70 6.14
N ASP A 56 5.42 15.77 5.78
CA ASP A 56 5.51 16.46 4.46
C ASP A 56 6.92 17.01 4.12
N GLY A 57 7.79 17.17 5.12
CA GLY A 57 9.21 17.54 4.91
C GLY A 57 10.16 16.36 4.68
N THR A 58 9.67 15.12 4.73
CA THR A 58 10.52 13.93 4.57
C THR A 58 10.92 13.76 3.10
N PRO A 59 12.21 13.54 2.78
CA PRO A 59 12.65 13.35 1.41
C PRO A 59 11.83 12.27 0.68
N ASN A 60 11.48 12.52 -0.59
CA ASN A 60 10.72 11.62 -1.45
C ASN A 60 9.29 11.29 -0.99
N LEU A 61 8.76 11.95 0.04
CA LEU A 61 7.33 11.97 0.31
C LEU A 61 6.69 13.19 -0.38
N TYR A 62 5.51 12.96 -0.95
CA TYR A 62 4.72 13.99 -1.63
C TYR A 62 3.29 13.89 -1.12
N LEU A 63 2.82 14.91 -0.41
CA LEU A 63 1.46 15.06 0.09
C LEU A 63 0.62 15.91 -0.88
N ASP A 64 -0.60 15.46 -1.19
CA ASP A 64 -1.62 16.26 -1.86
C ASP A 64 -1.12 17.07 -3.07
N ASP A 65 -1.15 18.40 -3.00
CA ASP A 65 -0.80 19.30 -4.10
C ASP A 65 0.68 19.24 -4.51
N SER A 66 1.56 18.69 -3.66
CA SER A 66 2.95 18.40 -4.04
C SER A 66 3.07 17.18 -4.98
N ILE A 67 2.01 16.36 -5.08
CA ILE A 67 1.93 15.25 -6.02
C ILE A 67 1.62 15.81 -7.41
N SER A 68 2.67 15.96 -8.23
CA SER A 68 2.48 16.36 -9.62
C SER A 68 1.55 15.40 -10.38
N PRO A 69 0.79 15.88 -11.40
CA PRO A 69 -0.07 15.01 -12.22
C PRO A 69 0.65 13.82 -12.85
N GLN A 70 1.92 14.00 -13.23
CA GLN A 70 2.75 12.93 -13.81
C GLN A 70 3.08 11.84 -12.78
N ARG A 71 3.43 12.23 -11.54
CA ARG A 71 3.67 11.29 -10.44
C ARG A 71 2.41 10.51 -10.10
N LEU A 72 1.27 11.19 -10.00
CA LEU A 72 -0.01 10.56 -9.72
C LEU A 72 -0.38 9.54 -10.82
N ALA A 73 -0.26 9.93 -12.09
CA ALA A 73 -0.55 9.03 -13.21
C ALA A 73 0.36 7.79 -13.20
N THR A 74 1.66 7.99 -12.96
CA THR A 74 2.63 6.89 -12.89
C THR A 74 2.35 5.98 -11.70
N ALA A 75 2.06 6.52 -10.52
CA ALA A 75 1.73 5.73 -9.34
C ALA A 75 0.44 4.93 -9.54
N ARG A 76 -0.59 5.52 -10.14
CA ARG A 76 -1.84 4.81 -10.46
C ARG A 76 -1.60 3.63 -11.39
N GLU A 77 -0.83 3.83 -12.45
CA GLU A 77 -0.46 2.77 -13.38
C GLU A 77 0.40 1.68 -12.71
N ARG A 78 1.47 2.07 -12.02
CA ARG A 78 2.50 1.15 -11.54
C ARG A 78 2.11 0.41 -10.27
N PHE A 79 1.41 1.10 -9.37
CA PHE A 79 1.00 0.54 -8.08
C PHE A 79 -0.40 -0.07 -8.16
N ASN A 80 -1.03 -0.04 -9.35
CA ASN A 80 -2.41 -0.49 -9.60
C ASN A 80 -3.43 0.20 -8.68
N VAL A 81 -3.31 1.52 -8.49
CA VAL A 81 -4.26 2.30 -7.69
C VAL A 81 -5.52 2.58 -8.53
N PRO A 82 -6.73 2.18 -8.08
CA PRO A 82 -7.98 2.44 -8.80
C PRO A 82 -8.17 3.93 -9.07
N SER A 83 -8.78 4.31 -10.19
CA SER A 83 -8.95 5.73 -10.59
C SER A 83 -9.81 6.55 -9.64
N ASP A 84 -10.73 5.89 -8.94
CA ASP A 84 -11.65 6.48 -7.96
C ASP A 84 -11.07 6.55 -6.54
N GLU A 85 -9.89 5.96 -6.34
CA GLU A 85 -9.18 5.99 -5.07
C GLU A 85 -8.58 7.37 -4.80
N VAL A 86 -8.77 7.89 -3.58
CA VAL A 86 -8.12 9.12 -3.12
C VAL A 86 -6.70 8.79 -2.67
N VAL A 87 -5.72 9.33 -3.38
CA VAL A 87 -4.30 9.25 -3.01
C VAL A 87 -3.98 10.42 -2.09
N VAL A 88 -3.58 10.14 -0.86
CA VAL A 88 -3.23 11.17 0.14
C VAL A 88 -1.74 11.52 0.03
N MET A 89 -0.89 10.50 0.01
CA MET A 89 0.56 10.68 -0.02
C MET A 89 1.23 9.63 -0.91
N LEU A 90 2.24 10.05 -1.65
CA LEU A 90 3.14 9.17 -2.39
C LEU A 90 4.52 9.15 -1.78
N TYR A 91 5.11 7.96 -1.72
CA TYR A 91 6.53 7.75 -1.54
C TYR A 91 7.16 7.33 -2.88
N ASP A 92 8.28 7.95 -3.23
CA ASP A 92 9.07 7.60 -4.43
C ASP A 92 10.39 6.92 -4.09
N ASP A 93 10.52 5.65 -4.45
CA ASP A 93 11.77 4.89 -4.33
C ASP A 93 12.64 4.95 -5.61
N THR A 94 12.20 5.66 -6.64
CA THR A 94 12.91 5.71 -7.92
C THR A 94 14.14 6.60 -7.81
N LEU A 95 15.34 6.06 -8.13
CA LEU A 95 16.63 6.77 -8.03
C LEU A 95 16.69 8.13 -8.74
N PHE A 96 15.87 8.35 -9.77
CA PHE A 96 15.77 9.62 -10.52
C PHE A 96 14.37 10.24 -10.50
N GLY A 97 13.50 9.77 -9.60
CA GLY A 97 12.21 10.40 -9.31
C GLY A 97 11.16 10.33 -10.43
N ASN A 98 10.17 9.45 -10.28
CA ASN A 98 8.95 9.43 -11.10
C ASN A 98 7.83 8.53 -10.54
N ASN A 99 7.94 8.05 -9.29
CA ASN A 99 7.00 7.12 -8.67
C ASN A 99 6.77 5.82 -9.46
N ARG A 100 7.77 5.34 -10.21
CA ARG A 100 7.70 3.97 -10.76
C ARG A 100 7.86 2.92 -9.67
N LEU A 101 8.59 3.24 -8.61
CA LEU A 101 8.81 2.41 -7.43
C LEU A 101 8.38 3.19 -6.17
N GLY A 102 7.94 2.49 -5.14
CA GLY A 102 7.53 3.07 -3.87
C GLY A 102 6.12 2.65 -3.44
N PHE A 103 5.43 3.53 -2.71
CA PHE A 103 4.08 3.25 -2.20
C PHE A 103 3.16 4.47 -2.27
N ALA A 104 1.85 4.22 -2.20
CA ALA A 104 0.81 5.21 -2.09
C ALA A 104 -0.06 4.93 -0.85
N ILE A 105 -0.22 5.94 0.01
CA ILE A 105 -1.20 5.95 1.09
C ILE A 105 -2.50 6.48 0.51
N CYS A 106 -3.54 5.64 0.53
CA CYS A 106 -4.83 5.93 -0.08
C CYS A 106 -5.97 5.82 0.93
N SER A 107 -7.18 6.27 0.56
CA SER A 107 -8.37 6.14 1.39
C SER A 107 -8.67 4.70 1.83
N ASP A 108 -8.50 3.71 0.97
CA ASP A 108 -8.87 2.31 1.21
C ASP A 108 -7.71 1.47 1.77
N GLY A 109 -6.46 1.90 1.54
CA GLY A 109 -5.30 1.15 1.99
C GLY A 109 -3.95 1.66 1.51
N LEU A 110 -2.94 0.82 1.70
CA LEU A 110 -1.57 1.02 1.26
C LEU A 110 -1.34 0.22 -0.03
N TYR A 111 -0.93 0.91 -1.10
CA TYR A 111 -0.53 0.31 -2.39
C TYR A 111 0.97 0.45 -2.58
N TRP A 112 1.64 -0.52 -3.20
CA TRP A 112 3.07 -0.41 -3.46
C TRP A 112 3.53 -1.18 -4.69
N HIS A 113 4.66 -0.74 -5.25
CA HIS A 113 5.37 -1.47 -6.28
C HIS A 113 6.88 -1.40 -6.01
N ASN A 114 7.51 -2.56 -6.07
CA ASN A 114 8.96 -2.71 -5.94
C ASN A 114 9.56 -3.14 -7.27
N ASP A 115 10.87 -3.00 -7.36
CA ASP A 115 11.64 -3.70 -8.37
C ASP A 115 11.81 -5.19 -8.03
N TRP A 116 12.52 -5.90 -8.90
CA TRP A 116 12.77 -7.34 -8.78
C TRP A 116 13.65 -7.73 -7.59
N SER A 117 14.39 -6.79 -7.00
CA SER A 117 15.34 -7.04 -5.90
C SER A 117 14.68 -7.04 -4.52
N VAL A 118 13.47 -6.47 -4.41
CA VAL A 118 12.70 -6.43 -3.16
C VAL A 118 11.42 -7.27 -3.28
N PRO A 119 11.50 -8.58 -2.98
CA PRO A 119 10.35 -9.47 -3.13
C PRO A 119 9.24 -9.09 -2.14
N SER A 120 8.01 -9.05 -2.63
CA SER A 120 6.81 -8.83 -1.83
C SER A 120 5.69 -9.75 -2.32
N ARG A 121 4.97 -10.38 -1.38
CA ARG A 121 3.88 -11.33 -1.73
C ARG A 121 2.63 -10.62 -2.23
N ARG A 122 2.49 -9.34 -1.91
CA ARG A 122 1.37 -8.47 -2.25
C ARG A 122 1.87 -7.14 -2.81
N ARG A 123 0.91 -6.33 -3.27
CA ARG A 123 1.08 -4.92 -3.70
C ARG A 123 0.00 -4.00 -3.12
N PHE A 124 -0.86 -4.54 -2.25
CA PHE A 124 -1.97 -3.83 -1.62
C PHE A 124 -2.29 -4.43 -0.25
N LEU A 125 -2.60 -3.56 0.71
CA LEU A 125 -3.18 -3.90 2.01
C LEU A 125 -4.26 -2.88 2.37
N ALA A 126 -5.49 -3.36 2.53
CA ALA A 126 -6.56 -2.57 3.12
C ALA A 126 -6.24 -2.24 4.58
N TRP A 127 -6.73 -1.10 5.07
CA TRP A 127 -6.42 -0.62 6.42
C TRP A 127 -6.66 -1.64 7.54
N PRO A 128 -7.80 -2.35 7.62
CA PRO A 128 -8.00 -3.36 8.66
C PRO A 128 -6.91 -4.44 8.67
N ALA A 129 -6.49 -4.92 7.50
CA ALA A 129 -5.42 -5.91 7.39
C ALA A 129 -4.03 -5.31 7.64
N PHE A 130 -3.86 -4.01 7.42
CA PHE A 130 -2.65 -3.26 7.75
C PHE A 130 -2.50 -3.05 9.27
N ALA A 131 -3.60 -2.84 10.00
CA ALA A 131 -3.58 -2.67 11.46
C ALA A 131 -2.96 -3.86 12.21
N GLU A 132 -3.06 -5.06 11.65
CA GLU A 132 -2.50 -6.30 12.22
C GLU A 132 -0.99 -6.47 11.95
N ARG A 133 -0.36 -5.57 11.20
CA ARG A 133 1.02 -5.76 10.70
C ARG A 133 2.06 -5.29 11.68
N THR A 134 3.20 -5.96 11.70
CA THR A 134 4.42 -5.47 12.34
C THR A 134 5.22 -4.71 11.30
N ILE A 135 5.46 -3.42 11.54
CA ILE A 135 6.09 -2.52 10.58
C ILE A 135 7.47 -2.15 11.12
N VAL A 136 8.53 -2.63 10.47
CA VAL A 136 9.92 -2.45 10.90
C VAL A 136 10.84 -2.18 9.72
N LEU A 137 12.00 -1.57 9.99
CA LEU A 137 13.06 -1.40 9.01
C LEU A 137 13.97 -2.64 8.99
N GLU A 138 14.08 -3.32 7.86
CA GLU A 138 14.93 -4.50 7.66
C GLU A 138 15.77 -4.31 6.39
N ASN A 139 17.10 -4.38 6.50
CA ASN A 139 18.03 -4.33 5.35
C ASN A 139 17.80 -3.17 4.36
N ARG A 140 17.36 -2.00 4.87
CA ARG A 140 16.95 -0.80 4.10
C ARG A 140 15.59 -0.90 3.40
N ASN A 141 14.74 -1.85 3.77
CA ASN A 141 13.37 -1.97 3.31
C ASN A 141 12.40 -1.80 4.48
N VAL A 142 11.19 -1.35 4.19
CA VAL A 142 10.09 -1.47 5.15
C VAL A 142 9.53 -2.88 5.05
N SER A 143 9.60 -3.63 6.14
CA SER A 143 8.94 -4.93 6.29
C SER A 143 7.56 -4.70 6.90
N LEU A 144 6.51 -5.23 6.26
CA LEU A 144 5.13 -5.24 6.79
C LEU A 144 4.78 -6.61 7.41
N GLY A 145 5.78 -7.49 7.56
CA GLY A 145 5.61 -8.86 7.99
C GLY A 145 4.89 -9.74 6.97
N ARG A 146 4.80 -11.04 7.28
CA ARG A 146 4.16 -12.08 6.43
C ARG A 146 4.69 -12.11 4.98
N GLY A 147 5.94 -11.73 4.77
CA GLY A 147 6.61 -11.73 3.46
C GLY A 147 6.30 -10.52 2.56
N ASP A 148 5.74 -9.45 3.09
CA ASP A 148 5.58 -8.19 2.37
C ASP A 148 6.70 -7.22 2.74
N GLN A 149 7.35 -6.67 1.72
CA GLN A 149 8.39 -5.65 1.85
C GLN A 149 8.12 -4.50 0.88
N ILE A 150 8.63 -3.32 1.21
CA ILE A 150 8.67 -2.15 0.34
C ILE A 150 10.12 -1.64 0.28
N GLY A 151 10.62 -1.44 -0.94
CA GLY A 151 11.97 -0.93 -1.16
C GLY A 151 12.15 0.49 -0.65
N MET A 152 13.30 0.77 -0.02
CA MET A 152 13.70 2.13 0.37
C MET A 152 15.13 2.47 -0.13
N ALA A 153 15.49 1.94 -1.30
CA ALA A 153 16.81 2.12 -1.90
C ALA A 153 17.01 3.56 -2.41
N GLY A 154 15.96 4.18 -2.96
CA GLY A 154 15.95 5.57 -3.41
C GLY A 154 15.80 6.59 -2.28
N MET A 155 15.41 6.15 -1.08
CA MET A 155 15.40 7.01 0.11
C MET A 155 16.82 7.27 0.61
N GLY A 156 17.08 8.50 1.04
CA GLY A 156 18.39 9.00 1.45
C GLY A 156 19.02 8.26 2.64
N ASP A 157 19.16 8.94 3.77
CA ASP A 157 19.87 8.40 4.94
C ASP A 157 18.99 7.50 5.82
N LYS A 158 19.53 7.08 6.96
CA LYS A 158 18.84 6.22 7.92
C LYS A 158 17.68 6.95 8.60
N GLU A 159 17.78 8.26 8.79
CA GLU A 159 16.78 9.07 9.47
C GLU A 159 15.53 9.22 8.61
N ALA A 160 15.69 9.53 7.33
CA ALA A 160 14.57 9.57 6.38
C ALA A 160 13.81 8.23 6.34
N ARG A 161 14.52 7.10 6.34
CA ARG A 161 13.89 5.77 6.39
C ARG A 161 13.15 5.54 7.71
N ALA A 162 13.68 6.02 8.82
CA ALA A 162 13.03 5.93 10.12
C ALA A 162 11.75 6.77 10.17
N GLN A 163 11.73 7.95 9.53
CA GLN A 163 10.52 8.79 9.40
C GLN A 163 9.40 8.05 8.65
N VAL A 164 9.72 7.33 7.56
CA VAL A 164 8.71 6.53 6.84
C VAL A 164 8.16 5.40 7.71
N VAL A 165 9.01 4.70 8.46
CA VAL A 165 8.54 3.66 9.40
C VAL A 165 7.70 4.26 10.52
N ALA A 166 8.06 5.45 11.01
CA ALA A 166 7.29 6.17 12.02
C ALA A 166 5.91 6.57 11.47
N LEU A 167 5.84 7.15 10.27
CA LEU A 167 4.60 7.48 9.56
C LEU A 167 3.66 6.28 9.48
N LEU A 168 4.16 5.13 9.00
CA LEU A 168 3.36 3.93 8.84
C LEU A 168 2.89 3.35 10.18
N ASN A 169 3.72 3.42 11.22
CA ASN A 169 3.33 3.01 12.57
C ASN A 169 2.32 3.98 13.21
N GLU A 170 2.40 5.28 12.94
CA GLU A 170 1.41 6.25 13.41
C GLU A 170 0.06 6.04 12.73
N ILE A 171 0.04 5.79 11.41
CA ILE A 171 -1.17 5.39 10.67
C ILE A 171 -1.77 4.13 11.32
N LYS A 172 -0.96 3.11 11.60
CA LYS A 172 -1.42 1.89 12.27
C LYS A 172 -2.03 2.18 13.65
N ALA A 173 -1.35 2.96 14.49
CA ALA A 173 -1.83 3.30 15.83
C ALA A 173 -3.14 4.08 15.79
N SER A 174 -3.33 4.93 14.78
CA SER A 174 -4.54 5.72 14.59
C SER A 174 -5.80 4.87 14.33
N GLN A 175 -5.64 3.60 13.95
CA GLN A 175 -6.74 2.67 13.67
C GLN A 175 -7.22 1.92 14.91
N GLN A 176 -6.44 1.90 16.00
CA GLN A 176 -6.74 1.11 17.21
C GLN A 176 -7.68 1.82 18.21
N GLY A 177 -8.39 2.86 17.77
CA GLY A 177 -9.30 3.67 18.59
C GLY A 177 -10.64 3.96 17.94
N LEU A 178 -11.09 3.07 17.04
CA LEU A 178 -12.43 3.05 16.43
C LEU A 178 -13.21 1.85 16.94
#